data_AF-A0A4Y9PZ71-F1
#
_entry.id   AF-A0A4Y9PZ71-F1
#
_cell.length_a   1.000
_cell.length_b   1.000
_cell.length_c   1.000
_cell.angle_alpha   90.00
_cell.angle_beta   90.00
_cell.angle_gamma   90.00
#
_symmetry.space_group_name_H-M   'P 1'
#
loop_
_entity.id
_entity.type
_entity.pdbx_description
1 polymer ?
#
loop_
_entity_poly.entity_id
_entity_poly.type
_entity_poly.pdbx_seq_one_letter_code
_entity_poly.pdbx_strand_id
1 'polypeptide(L)'
;MTVDLAAAADFLAGSARVLDRRRFDVLFGDGDPASVLAAVDAYRNPDGGFGWGLEPDLRSRTSQPGGALHAFEALADIAPATSDRARELCDWLDGVSLPDGGLPFALPVPDPAASAPFWASADGRESSLQITAIVAATAHRVAAGDRAVAEHPWLARATGYCLAAVEDIGPQPQAMMLAFAAQLLDAASARFPRAAELVEAIRPHVPADGRLHVTGGADDEYMRPLDFAPLPGGPARTLFSDSVVASDLERLADGQQPDGGWAVDFASYSPAATLEWRGARTVGALVVLRANGVL
;
A
#
# COMPACT_ATOMS: atom_id res chain seq x y z
N MET A 1 1.59 -20.28 -17.44
CA MET A 1 1.11 -18.91 -17.19
C MET A 1 2.00 -17.97 -17.95
N THR A 2 1.45 -17.05 -18.72
CA THR A 2 2.24 -16.04 -19.43
C THR A 2 1.53 -14.72 -19.27
N VAL A 3 1.96 -13.95 -18.28
CA VAL A 3 1.56 -12.56 -18.14
C VAL A 3 2.12 -11.78 -19.33
N ASP A 4 1.25 -11.03 -20.01
CA ASP A 4 1.63 -10.24 -21.18
C ASP A 4 1.96 -8.80 -20.75
N LEU A 5 3.26 -8.50 -20.66
CA LEU A 5 3.76 -7.17 -20.31
C LEU A 5 3.41 -6.12 -21.38
N ALA A 6 3.33 -6.50 -22.66
CA ALA A 6 2.98 -5.58 -23.72
C ALA A 6 1.50 -5.19 -23.64
N ALA A 7 0.61 -6.16 -23.40
CA ALA A 7 -0.80 -5.89 -23.16
C ALA A 7 -1.00 -5.01 -21.90
N ALA A 8 -0.25 -5.25 -20.82
CA ALA A 8 -0.27 -4.40 -19.65
C ALA A 8 0.17 -2.96 -19.96
N ALA A 9 1.22 -2.78 -20.77
CA ALA A 9 1.66 -1.46 -21.23
C ALA A 9 0.57 -0.75 -22.05
N ASP A 10 -0.10 -1.46 -22.97
CA ASP A 10 -1.20 -0.94 -23.78
C ASP A 10 -2.39 -0.50 -22.92
N PHE A 11 -2.77 -1.33 -21.92
CA PHE A 11 -3.80 -0.99 -20.94
C PHE A 11 -3.47 0.31 -20.22
N LEU A 12 -2.25 0.41 -19.67
CA LEU A 12 -1.82 1.56 -18.89
C LEU A 12 -1.81 2.82 -19.75
N ALA A 13 -1.28 2.73 -20.98
CA ALA A 13 -1.24 3.83 -21.94
C ALA A 13 -2.64 4.31 -22.37
N GLY A 14 -3.61 3.40 -22.48
CA GLY A 14 -4.98 3.71 -22.88
C GLY A 14 -5.85 4.23 -21.74
N SER A 15 -5.71 3.68 -20.53
CA SER A 15 -6.77 3.76 -19.50
C SER A 15 -6.29 4.20 -18.12
N ALA A 16 -5.00 4.05 -17.77
CA ALA A 16 -4.50 4.37 -16.44
C ALA A 16 -4.09 5.84 -16.29
N ARG A 17 -3.84 6.29 -15.05
CA ARG A 17 -3.31 7.63 -14.76
C ARG A 17 -1.89 7.77 -15.32
N VAL A 18 -1.46 9.01 -15.54
CA VAL A 18 -0.06 9.29 -15.93
C VAL A 18 0.91 8.73 -14.90
N LEU A 19 0.58 8.81 -13.60
CA LEU A 19 1.42 8.25 -12.54
C LEU A 19 1.68 6.74 -12.73
N ASP A 20 0.63 5.94 -12.92
CA ASP A 20 0.76 4.48 -13.03
C ASP A 20 1.53 4.09 -14.32
N ARG A 21 1.36 4.84 -15.41
CA ARG A 21 2.16 4.68 -16.64
C ARG A 21 3.64 4.93 -16.37
N ARG A 22 3.98 6.03 -15.70
CA ARG A 22 5.39 6.36 -15.40
C ARG A 22 6.02 5.36 -14.44
N ARG A 23 5.27 4.90 -13.44
CA ARG A 23 5.71 3.83 -12.53
C ARG A 23 6.04 2.56 -13.33
N PHE A 24 5.15 2.15 -14.24
CA PHE A 24 5.41 1.02 -15.13
C PHE A 24 6.64 1.21 -16.01
N ASP A 25 6.79 2.38 -16.66
CA ASP A 25 7.95 2.67 -17.53
C ASP A 25 9.27 2.54 -16.78
N VAL A 26 9.34 3.04 -15.54
CA VAL A 26 10.56 2.96 -14.69
C VAL A 26 10.82 1.53 -14.23
N LEU A 27 9.78 0.78 -13.85
CA LEU A 27 9.93 -0.56 -13.33
C LEU A 27 10.18 -1.61 -14.42
N PHE A 28 9.51 -1.51 -15.58
CA PHE A 28 9.46 -2.55 -16.61
C PHE A 28 10.04 -2.14 -17.96
N GLY A 29 10.50 -0.90 -18.10
CA GLY A 29 11.15 -0.38 -19.31
C GLY A 29 12.38 0.47 -18.98
N ASP A 30 12.66 1.44 -19.85
CA ASP A 30 13.80 2.36 -19.75
C ASP A 30 13.37 3.75 -19.21
N GLY A 31 12.33 3.80 -18.37
CA GLY A 31 11.77 5.05 -17.85
C GLY A 31 12.72 5.79 -16.90
N ASP A 32 12.71 7.12 -16.97
CA ASP A 32 13.47 7.99 -16.05
C ASP A 32 12.73 8.15 -14.70
N PRO A 33 13.35 7.85 -13.55
CA PRO A 33 12.84 8.15 -12.21
C PRO A 33 12.25 9.55 -12.05
N ALA A 34 12.83 10.58 -12.69
CA ALA A 34 12.34 11.94 -12.63
C ALA A 34 10.91 12.09 -13.18
N SER A 35 10.49 11.22 -14.10
CA SER A 35 9.14 11.22 -14.66
C SER A 35 8.07 10.76 -13.66
N VAL A 36 8.40 9.81 -12.78
CA VAL A 36 7.51 9.39 -11.67
C VAL A 36 7.40 10.51 -10.65
N LEU A 37 8.53 11.15 -10.29
CA LEU A 37 8.55 12.30 -9.39
C LEU A 37 7.68 13.45 -9.91
N ALA A 38 7.82 13.81 -11.19
CA ALA A 38 6.99 14.85 -11.79
C ALA A 38 5.49 14.50 -11.81
N ALA A 39 5.15 13.22 -12.03
CA ALA A 39 3.76 12.77 -12.03
C ALA A 39 3.15 12.76 -10.62
N VAL A 40 3.88 12.31 -9.60
CA VAL A 40 3.37 12.28 -8.22
C VAL A 40 3.33 13.69 -7.60
N ASP A 41 4.23 14.59 -7.98
CA ASP A 41 4.24 15.99 -7.51
C ASP A 41 2.97 16.75 -7.93
N ALA A 42 2.24 16.30 -8.96
CA ALA A 42 0.94 16.86 -9.33
C ALA A 42 -0.15 16.66 -8.25
N TYR A 43 0.07 15.72 -7.32
CA TYR A 43 -0.81 15.45 -6.18
C TYR A 43 -0.30 16.06 -4.86
N ARG A 44 0.88 16.67 -4.88
CA ARG A 44 1.56 17.19 -3.69
C ARG A 44 1.01 18.56 -3.29
N ASN A 45 0.78 18.75 -1.99
CA ASN A 45 0.38 20.02 -1.42
C ASN A 45 1.57 20.82 -0.87
N PRO A 46 1.43 22.15 -0.64
CA PRO A 46 2.49 22.98 -0.08
C PRO A 46 2.96 22.55 1.32
N ASP A 47 2.13 21.82 2.08
CA ASP A 47 2.44 21.32 3.43
C ASP A 47 3.35 20.09 3.45
N GLY A 48 3.70 19.53 2.28
CA GLY A 48 4.54 18.34 2.16
C GLY A 48 3.76 17.03 2.04
N GLY A 49 2.45 17.05 2.30
CA GLY A 49 1.58 15.89 2.13
C GLY A 49 0.98 15.80 0.71
N PHE A 50 0.16 14.77 0.50
CA PHE A 50 -0.45 14.45 -0.79
C PHE A 50 -1.95 14.24 -0.67
N GLY A 51 -2.70 14.69 -1.69
CA GLY A 51 -4.15 14.61 -1.77
C GLY A 51 -4.62 14.45 -3.22
N TRP A 52 -5.70 15.15 -3.59
CA TRP A 52 -6.17 15.29 -4.97
C TRP A 52 -6.56 13.97 -5.66
N GLY A 53 -7.06 12.99 -4.91
CA GLY A 53 -7.42 11.68 -5.47
C GLY A 53 -6.22 10.79 -5.79
N LEU A 54 -5.05 11.05 -5.19
CA LEU A 54 -3.91 10.14 -5.30
C LEU A 54 -4.27 8.75 -4.77
N GLU A 55 -4.94 8.71 -3.62
CA GLU A 55 -5.79 7.59 -3.20
C GLU A 55 -7.12 7.68 -3.99
N PRO A 56 -7.41 6.74 -4.92
CA PRO A 56 -8.51 6.90 -5.87
C PRO A 56 -9.89 7.11 -5.23
N ASP A 57 -10.14 6.52 -4.06
CA ASP A 57 -11.41 6.68 -3.32
C ASP A 57 -11.42 7.87 -2.35
N LEU A 58 -10.34 8.65 -2.26
CA LEU A 58 -10.21 9.83 -1.42
C LEU A 58 -9.85 11.07 -2.26
N ARG A 59 -10.88 11.76 -2.74
CA ARG A 59 -10.77 12.92 -3.65
C ARG A 59 -10.48 14.25 -2.96
N SER A 60 -10.28 14.23 -1.64
CA SER A 60 -9.95 15.43 -0.85
C SER A 60 -8.79 16.19 -1.47
N ARG A 61 -8.92 17.50 -1.65
CA ARG A 61 -7.79 18.35 -2.05
C ARG A 61 -6.73 18.50 -0.96
N THR A 62 -7.09 18.26 0.29
CA THR A 62 -6.17 18.32 1.43
C THR A 62 -5.26 17.10 1.46
N SER A 63 -4.12 17.24 2.12
CA SER A 63 -3.20 16.13 2.36
C SER A 63 -3.84 15.07 3.26
N GLN A 64 -3.64 13.79 2.93
CA GLN A 64 -4.30 12.66 3.59
C GLN A 64 -3.35 11.47 3.78
N PRO A 65 -3.49 10.67 4.85
CA PRO A 65 -2.70 9.46 5.06
C PRO A 65 -2.76 8.48 3.87
N GLY A 66 -3.94 8.31 3.25
CA GLY A 66 -4.09 7.52 2.03
C GLY A 66 -3.28 8.07 0.84
N GLY A 67 -3.23 9.39 0.66
CA GLY A 67 -2.36 10.01 -0.34
C GLY A 67 -0.88 9.77 -0.04
N ALA A 68 -0.47 9.85 1.23
CA ALA A 68 0.91 9.58 1.65
C ALA A 68 1.34 8.13 1.36
N LEU A 69 0.44 7.15 1.53
CA LEU A 69 0.70 5.76 1.14
C LEU A 69 1.13 5.66 -0.33
N HIS A 70 0.27 6.09 -1.25
CA HIS A 70 0.51 6.01 -2.70
C HIS A 70 1.71 6.85 -3.14
N ALA A 71 1.98 7.96 -2.45
CA ALA A 71 3.20 8.75 -2.68
C ALA A 71 4.46 7.95 -2.31
N PHE A 72 4.48 7.25 -1.17
CA PHE A 72 5.61 6.38 -0.82
C PHE A 72 5.75 5.20 -1.78
N GLU A 73 4.67 4.65 -2.34
CA GLU A 73 4.79 3.61 -3.36
C GLU A 73 5.54 4.12 -4.59
N ALA A 74 5.15 5.30 -5.10
CA ALA A 74 5.83 5.94 -6.21
C ALA A 74 7.30 6.25 -5.90
N LEU A 75 7.59 6.69 -4.66
CA LEU A 75 8.97 6.94 -4.19
C LEU A 75 9.78 5.66 -3.99
N ALA A 76 9.14 4.53 -3.67
CA ALA A 76 9.81 3.23 -3.58
C ALA A 76 10.17 2.69 -4.97
N ASP A 77 9.31 2.94 -5.97
CA ASP A 77 9.49 2.43 -7.33
C ASP A 77 10.64 3.10 -8.11
N ILE A 78 11.11 4.27 -7.65
CA ILE A 78 12.26 4.97 -8.28
C ILE A 78 13.63 4.49 -7.79
N ALA A 79 13.67 3.56 -6.83
CA ALA A 79 14.94 3.03 -6.32
C ALA A 79 15.83 2.49 -7.47
N PRO A 80 17.15 2.71 -7.44
CA PRO A 80 17.93 3.25 -6.32
C PRO A 80 18.00 4.79 -6.27
N ALA A 81 17.29 5.52 -7.15
CA ALA A 81 17.20 6.96 -7.03
C ALA A 81 16.42 7.35 -5.77
N THR A 82 16.78 8.50 -5.18
CA THR A 82 16.13 9.04 -3.98
C THR A 82 15.65 10.47 -4.23
N SER A 83 14.80 10.97 -3.34
CA SER A 83 14.24 12.32 -3.44
C SER A 83 13.96 12.90 -2.06
N ASP A 84 14.27 14.18 -1.86
CA ASP A 84 13.93 14.92 -0.63
C ASP A 84 12.43 14.89 -0.31
N ARG A 85 11.58 14.64 -1.33
CA ARG A 85 10.14 14.43 -1.18
C ARG A 85 9.79 13.35 -0.15
N ALA A 86 10.59 12.30 -0.06
CA ALA A 86 10.34 11.22 0.89
C ALA A 86 10.55 11.69 2.35
N ARG A 87 11.63 12.45 2.60
CA ARG A 87 11.90 13.06 3.90
C ARG A 87 10.86 14.11 4.26
N GLU A 88 10.48 14.98 3.31
CA GLU A 88 9.42 15.99 3.50
C GLU A 88 8.06 15.35 3.80
N LEU A 89 7.75 14.21 3.18
CA LEU A 89 6.55 13.45 3.47
C LEU A 89 6.60 12.87 4.90
N CYS A 90 7.76 12.40 5.36
CA CYS A 90 7.94 12.02 6.76
C CYS A 90 7.77 13.21 7.72
N ASP A 91 8.24 14.42 7.37
CA ASP A 91 8.01 15.62 8.19
C ASP A 91 6.51 15.91 8.32
N TRP A 92 5.76 15.83 7.20
CA TRP A 92 4.31 16.01 7.21
C TRP A 92 3.60 14.96 8.06
N LEU A 93 3.98 13.69 7.90
CA LEU A 93 3.43 12.58 8.69
C LEU A 93 3.74 12.72 10.19
N ASP A 94 4.94 13.23 10.54
CA ASP A 94 5.28 13.58 11.93
C ASP A 94 4.27 14.58 12.50
N GLY A 95 3.95 15.63 11.74
CA GLY A 95 3.04 16.70 12.14
C GLY A 95 1.57 16.30 12.27
N VAL A 96 1.13 15.22 11.61
CA VAL A 96 -0.27 14.75 11.63
C VAL A 96 -0.48 13.47 12.44
N SER A 97 0.60 12.82 12.89
CA SER A 97 0.53 11.70 13.84
C SER A 97 -0.02 12.15 15.19
N LEU A 98 -0.78 11.26 15.83
CA LEU A 98 -1.27 11.44 17.19
C LEU A 98 -0.15 11.17 18.22
N PRO A 99 -0.32 11.57 19.50
CA PRO A 99 0.74 11.49 20.51
C PRO A 99 1.31 10.08 20.76
N ASP A 100 0.55 9.03 20.45
CA ASP A 100 0.97 7.63 20.56
C ASP A 100 1.84 7.17 19.38
N GLY A 101 2.02 8.01 18.35
CA GLY A 101 2.78 7.72 17.13
C GLY A 101 1.94 7.19 15.99
N GLY A 102 0.66 6.89 16.20
CA GLY A 102 -0.26 6.44 15.17
C GLY A 102 -0.73 7.56 14.26
N LEU A 103 -1.17 7.20 13.06
CA LEU A 103 -1.90 8.11 12.17
C LEU A 103 -3.41 7.91 12.38
N PRO A 104 -4.21 8.99 12.33
CA PRO A 104 -5.65 8.82 12.15
C PRO A 104 -5.93 8.16 10.80
N PHE A 105 -7.03 7.40 10.71
CA PHE A 105 -7.40 6.73 9.46
C PHE A 105 -7.53 7.75 8.29
N ALA A 106 -8.21 8.86 8.54
CA ALA A 106 -8.24 10.02 7.64
C ALA A 106 -8.18 11.31 8.47
N LEU A 107 -7.67 12.38 7.86
CA LEU A 107 -7.83 13.74 8.36
C LEU A 107 -9.18 14.32 7.87
N PRO A 108 -9.70 15.39 8.49
CA PRO A 108 -10.96 15.99 8.06
C PRO A 108 -11.00 16.25 6.55
N VAL A 109 -12.05 15.78 5.88
CA VAL A 109 -12.25 15.91 4.44
C VAL A 109 -13.23 17.08 4.18
N PRO A 110 -12.74 18.29 3.87
CA PRO A 110 -13.61 19.46 3.69
C PRO A 110 -14.42 19.42 2.39
N ASP A 111 -14.00 18.62 1.42
CA ASP A 111 -14.59 18.43 0.09
C ASP A 111 -14.88 16.95 -0.16
N PRO A 112 -15.86 16.35 0.57
CA PRO A 112 -16.10 14.91 0.53
C PRO A 112 -16.77 14.43 -0.77
N ALA A 113 -17.00 15.32 -1.74
CA ALA A 113 -17.55 14.95 -3.03
C ALA A 113 -16.67 13.87 -3.67
N ALA A 114 -17.29 12.76 -4.07
CA ALA A 114 -16.60 11.61 -4.65
C ALA A 114 -15.49 11.00 -3.76
N SER A 115 -15.50 11.23 -2.44
CA SER A 115 -14.70 10.48 -1.46
C SER A 115 -15.54 9.43 -0.74
N ALA A 116 -15.02 8.22 -0.59
CA ALA A 116 -15.77 7.14 0.06
C ALA A 116 -16.19 7.49 1.49
N PRO A 117 -17.35 7.02 1.97
CA PRO A 117 -17.89 7.46 3.25
C PRO A 117 -16.97 7.12 4.42
N PHE A 118 -16.28 5.98 4.36
CA PHE A 118 -15.33 5.56 5.40
C PHE A 118 -14.13 6.51 5.54
N TRP A 119 -13.74 7.22 4.46
CA TRP A 119 -12.76 8.29 4.57
C TRP A 119 -13.39 9.56 5.15
N ALA A 120 -14.53 9.98 4.59
CA ALA A 120 -15.18 11.24 4.96
C ALA A 120 -15.73 11.26 6.41
N SER A 121 -16.06 10.09 6.96
CA SER A 121 -16.59 9.93 8.31
C SER A 121 -15.56 9.39 9.33
N ALA A 122 -14.28 9.31 8.97
CA ALA A 122 -13.25 8.83 9.88
C ALA A 122 -13.10 9.77 11.09
N ASP A 123 -12.92 9.20 12.29
CA ASP A 123 -12.57 10.01 13.45
C ASP A 123 -11.06 10.36 13.39
N GLY A 124 -10.77 11.63 13.11
CA GLY A 124 -9.40 12.14 13.04
C GLY A 124 -8.67 12.22 14.39
N ARG A 125 -9.28 11.81 15.50
CA ARG A 125 -8.70 11.86 16.85
C ARG A 125 -8.23 10.51 17.37
N GLU A 126 -8.50 9.44 16.64
CA GLU A 126 -8.12 8.08 17.03
C GLU A 126 -7.10 7.52 16.04
N SER A 127 -6.05 6.88 16.59
CA SER A 127 -5.03 6.23 15.79
C SER A 127 -5.57 4.95 15.17
N SER A 128 -5.22 4.71 13.90
CA SER A 128 -5.62 3.52 13.15
C SER A 128 -4.40 2.67 12.81
N LEU A 129 -4.34 1.45 13.38
CA LEU A 129 -3.32 0.46 13.03
C LEU A 129 -3.32 0.19 11.52
N GLN A 130 -4.48 0.12 10.88
CA GLN A 130 -4.59 -0.19 9.45
C GLN A 130 -3.81 0.79 8.57
N ILE A 131 -4.12 2.10 8.63
CA ILE A 131 -3.44 3.07 7.75
C ILE A 131 -2.00 3.31 8.21
N THR A 132 -1.74 3.30 9.52
CA THR A 132 -0.39 3.53 10.04
C THR A 132 0.54 2.41 9.61
N ALA A 133 0.09 1.16 9.65
CA ALA A 133 0.89 0.01 9.25
C ALA A 133 1.27 0.04 7.78
N ILE A 134 0.32 0.28 6.87
CA ILE A 134 0.63 0.25 5.43
C ILE A 134 1.46 1.45 4.98
N VAL A 135 1.23 2.63 5.56
CA VAL A 135 2.06 3.82 5.29
C VAL A 135 3.48 3.59 5.81
N ALA A 136 3.64 3.07 7.02
CA ALA A 136 4.97 2.77 7.59
C ALA A 136 5.68 1.62 6.86
N ALA A 137 4.95 0.57 6.43
CA ALA A 137 5.51 -0.54 5.64
C ALA A 137 6.11 -0.02 4.33
N THR A 138 5.38 0.87 3.65
CA THR A 138 5.83 1.45 2.39
C THR A 138 6.97 2.44 2.60
N ALA A 139 6.95 3.23 3.68
CA ALA A 139 8.08 4.07 4.07
C ALA A 139 9.36 3.24 4.38
N HIS A 140 9.24 2.06 5.01
CA HIS A 140 10.37 1.15 5.21
C HIS A 140 10.97 0.64 3.89
N ARG A 141 10.14 0.45 2.84
CA ARG A 141 10.65 0.11 1.50
C ARG A 141 11.50 1.24 0.92
N VAL A 142 11.09 2.50 1.08
CA VAL A 142 11.90 3.66 0.69
C VAL A 142 13.17 3.76 1.54
N ALA A 143 13.05 3.54 2.85
CA ALA A 143 14.16 3.58 3.80
C ALA A 143 15.29 2.57 3.50
N ALA A 144 15.01 1.49 2.77
CA ALA A 144 16.03 0.53 2.36
C ALA A 144 17.11 1.17 1.46
N GLY A 145 16.74 2.18 0.66
CA GLY A 145 17.65 2.94 -0.20
C GLY A 145 17.89 4.39 0.23
N ASP A 146 17.03 4.94 1.09
CA ASP A 146 17.08 6.34 1.51
C ASP A 146 17.35 6.49 3.01
N ARG A 147 18.57 6.93 3.34
CA ARG A 147 19.00 7.17 4.72
C ARG A 147 18.17 8.24 5.42
N ALA A 148 17.71 9.28 4.71
CA ALA A 148 16.94 10.35 5.33
C ALA A 148 15.58 9.84 5.85
N VAL A 149 14.97 8.90 5.13
CA VAL A 149 13.75 8.21 5.59
C VAL A 149 14.07 7.20 6.68
N ALA A 150 15.12 6.40 6.51
CA ALA A 150 15.53 5.39 7.48
C ALA A 150 15.85 5.97 8.87
N GLU A 151 16.41 7.17 8.93
CA GLU A 151 16.77 7.82 10.19
C GLU A 151 15.69 8.77 10.72
N HIS A 152 14.57 8.91 9.99
CA HIS A 152 13.52 9.85 10.37
C HIS A 152 12.80 9.41 11.67
N PRO A 153 12.67 10.29 12.67
CA PRO A 153 12.02 9.96 13.94
C PRO A 153 10.59 9.45 13.80
N TRP A 154 9.80 10.04 12.89
CA TRP A 154 8.43 9.59 12.61
C TRP A 154 8.35 8.09 12.28
N LEU A 155 9.22 7.56 11.40
CA LEU A 155 9.15 6.15 11.00
C LEU A 155 9.36 5.22 12.19
N ALA A 156 10.29 5.56 13.10
CA ALA A 156 10.51 4.80 14.32
C ALA A 156 9.30 4.84 15.27
N ARG A 157 8.66 6.02 15.44
CA ARG A 157 7.47 6.16 16.31
C ARG A 157 6.24 5.45 15.72
N ALA A 158 5.97 5.62 14.44
CA ALA A 158 4.88 4.94 13.74
C ALA A 158 5.06 3.41 13.77
N THR A 159 6.28 2.93 13.56
CA THR A 159 6.58 1.49 13.73
C THR A 159 6.34 1.05 15.16
N GLY A 160 6.82 1.79 16.16
CA GLY A 160 6.61 1.50 17.58
C GLY A 160 5.13 1.40 17.96
N TYR A 161 4.31 2.35 17.49
CA TYR A 161 2.84 2.32 17.64
C TYR A 161 2.27 1.02 17.07
N CYS A 162 2.60 0.69 15.82
CA CYS A 162 2.04 -0.50 15.17
C CYS A 162 2.46 -1.80 15.86
N LEU A 163 3.72 -1.93 16.30
CA LEU A 163 4.16 -3.13 17.04
C LEU A 163 3.40 -3.29 18.36
N ALA A 164 3.15 -2.18 19.08
CA ALA A 164 2.35 -2.21 20.30
C ALA A 164 0.88 -2.56 20.04
N ALA A 165 0.29 -2.00 18.98
CA ALA A 165 -1.09 -2.28 18.60
C ALA A 165 -1.29 -3.72 18.08
N VAL A 166 -0.27 -4.33 17.46
CA VAL A 166 -0.30 -5.76 17.09
C VAL A 166 -0.16 -6.66 18.31
N GLU A 167 0.60 -6.25 19.34
CA GLU A 167 0.70 -7.02 20.58
C GLU A 167 -0.63 -7.04 21.36
N ASP A 168 -1.37 -5.93 21.34
CA ASP A 168 -2.71 -5.81 21.94
C ASP A 168 -3.83 -6.09 20.91
N ILE A 169 -3.56 -6.91 19.90
CA ILE A 169 -4.54 -7.20 18.85
C ILE A 169 -5.73 -7.94 19.46
N GLY A 170 -6.88 -7.28 19.44
CA GLY A 170 -8.11 -7.82 20.02
C GLY A 170 -8.59 -9.11 19.34
N PRO A 171 -9.63 -9.77 19.87
CA PRO A 171 -10.05 -11.10 19.41
C PRO A 171 -10.66 -11.15 18.01
N GLN A 172 -11.09 -10.01 17.45
CA GLN A 172 -11.77 -9.92 16.15
C GLN A 172 -11.19 -8.77 15.30
N PRO A 173 -9.91 -8.86 14.90
CA PRO A 173 -9.28 -7.83 14.10
C PRO A 173 -9.83 -7.83 12.67
N GLN A 174 -9.89 -6.65 12.06
CA GLN A 174 -10.38 -6.51 10.68
C GLN A 174 -9.38 -7.07 9.67
N ALA A 175 -9.87 -7.62 8.56
CA ALA A 175 -9.04 -8.32 7.58
C ALA A 175 -7.93 -7.43 6.98
N MET A 176 -8.28 -6.20 6.57
CA MET A 176 -7.32 -5.27 5.98
C MET A 176 -6.28 -4.78 7.00
N MET A 177 -6.70 -4.58 8.25
CA MET A 177 -5.78 -4.26 9.36
C MET A 177 -4.73 -5.36 9.55
N LEU A 178 -5.14 -6.64 9.56
CA LEU A 178 -4.22 -7.77 9.71
C LEU A 178 -3.23 -7.87 8.55
N ALA A 179 -3.73 -7.73 7.32
CA ALA A 179 -2.88 -7.79 6.12
C ALA A 179 -1.84 -6.67 6.11
N PHE A 180 -2.23 -5.45 6.43
CA PHE A 180 -1.32 -4.30 6.47
C PHE A 180 -0.36 -4.36 7.66
N ALA A 181 -0.79 -4.88 8.80
CA ALA A 181 0.09 -5.20 9.91
C ALA A 181 1.14 -6.24 9.51
N ALA A 182 0.75 -7.32 8.84
CA ALA A 182 1.68 -8.35 8.35
C ALA A 182 2.74 -7.76 7.39
N GLN A 183 2.32 -6.90 6.44
CA GLN A 183 3.26 -6.20 5.55
C GLN A 183 4.24 -5.29 6.30
N LEU A 184 3.78 -4.60 7.35
CA LEU A 184 4.67 -3.82 8.20
C LEU A 184 5.67 -4.71 8.93
N LEU A 185 5.21 -5.83 9.52
CA LEU A 185 6.08 -6.73 10.26
C LEU A 185 7.21 -7.26 9.36
N ASP A 186 6.90 -7.57 8.11
CA ASP A 186 7.90 -7.90 7.09
C ASP A 186 8.89 -6.77 6.87
N ALA A 187 8.40 -5.60 6.48
CA ALA A 187 9.24 -4.46 6.12
C ALA A 187 10.12 -3.95 7.27
N ALA A 188 9.63 -4.04 8.52
CA ALA A 188 10.33 -3.57 9.70
C ALA A 188 11.30 -4.61 10.30
N SER A 189 11.15 -5.90 9.99
CA SER A 189 11.86 -7.02 10.65
C SER A 189 13.38 -6.90 10.65
N ALA A 190 13.97 -6.35 9.59
CA ALA A 190 15.42 -6.16 9.49
C ALA A 190 15.96 -5.17 10.53
N ARG A 191 15.17 -4.17 10.92
CA ARG A 191 15.56 -3.12 11.88
C ARG A 191 14.98 -3.34 13.27
N PHE A 192 13.82 -3.98 13.35
CA PHE A 192 13.09 -4.24 14.59
C PHE A 192 12.85 -5.76 14.70
N PRO A 193 13.79 -6.54 15.26
CA PRO A 193 13.67 -8.00 15.32
C PRO A 193 12.37 -8.51 15.96
N ARG A 194 11.84 -7.76 16.93
CA ARG A 194 10.53 -8.02 17.56
C ARG A 194 9.36 -8.09 16.56
N ALA A 195 9.47 -7.41 15.41
CA ALA A 195 8.45 -7.46 14.37
C ALA A 195 8.28 -8.89 13.81
N ALA A 196 9.35 -9.68 13.71
CA ALA A 196 9.25 -11.07 13.28
C ALA A 196 8.51 -11.95 14.30
N GLU A 197 8.69 -11.70 15.59
CA GLU A 197 8.02 -12.43 16.67
C GLU A 197 6.52 -12.15 16.70
N LEU A 198 6.11 -10.91 16.39
CA LEU A 198 4.70 -10.48 16.38
C LEU A 198 3.87 -11.09 15.25
N VAL A 199 4.48 -11.79 14.29
CA VAL A 199 3.72 -12.59 13.31
C VAL A 199 2.90 -13.68 14.01
N GLU A 200 3.38 -14.22 15.13
CA GLU A 200 2.63 -15.20 15.92
C GLU A 200 1.39 -14.62 16.61
N ALA A 201 1.34 -13.30 16.84
CA ALA A 201 0.14 -12.65 17.36
C ALA A 201 -0.95 -12.54 16.27
N ILE A 202 -0.56 -12.41 15.00
CA ILE A 202 -1.47 -12.33 13.85
C ILE A 202 -1.96 -13.72 13.41
N ARG A 203 -1.10 -14.75 13.50
CA ARG A 203 -1.35 -16.11 13.00
C ARG A 203 -2.71 -16.71 13.39
N PRO A 204 -3.21 -16.60 14.64
CA PRO A 204 -4.50 -17.18 15.03
C PRO A 204 -5.71 -16.58 14.30
N HIS A 205 -5.56 -15.39 13.71
CA HIS A 205 -6.62 -14.67 13.02
C HIS A 205 -6.58 -14.84 11.49
N VAL A 206 -5.55 -15.52 10.96
CA VAL A 206 -5.37 -15.73 9.52
C VAL A 206 -5.69 -17.20 9.19
N PRO A 207 -6.72 -17.46 8.35
CA PRO A 207 -7.05 -18.81 7.92
C PRO A 207 -5.89 -19.48 7.18
N ALA A 208 -5.80 -20.81 7.27
CA ALA A 208 -4.70 -21.57 6.64
C ALA A 208 -4.71 -21.48 5.09
N ASP A 209 -5.88 -21.28 4.48
CA ASP A 209 -6.02 -21.00 3.04
C ASP A 209 -5.79 -19.52 2.69
N GLY A 210 -5.57 -18.68 3.70
CA GLY A 210 -5.28 -17.25 3.62
C GLY A 210 -6.42 -16.39 3.10
N ARG A 211 -7.65 -16.92 3.02
CA ARG A 211 -8.81 -16.16 2.55
C ARG A 211 -9.58 -15.60 3.74
N LEU A 212 -9.42 -14.31 3.99
CA LEU A 212 -10.12 -13.63 5.09
C LEU A 212 -11.09 -12.58 4.54
N HIS A 213 -12.39 -12.78 4.79
CA HIS A 213 -13.45 -11.92 4.27
C HIS A 213 -13.38 -10.52 4.87
N VAL A 214 -13.59 -9.50 4.04
CA VAL A 214 -13.63 -8.10 4.47
C VAL A 214 -15.01 -7.79 5.04
N THR A 215 -15.13 -7.67 6.36
CA THR A 215 -16.40 -7.31 7.01
C THR A 215 -16.90 -5.96 6.52
N GLY A 216 -18.11 -5.92 5.97
CA GLY A 216 -18.71 -4.69 5.40
C GLY A 216 -18.27 -4.39 3.96
N GLY A 217 -17.40 -5.22 3.37
CA GLY A 217 -17.07 -5.21 1.95
C GLY A 217 -18.10 -5.94 1.09
N ALA A 218 -17.77 -6.15 -0.19
CA ALA A 218 -18.59 -6.95 -1.10
C ALA A 218 -18.56 -8.46 -0.75
N ASP A 219 -19.54 -9.23 -1.22
CA ASP A 219 -19.68 -10.67 -0.89
C ASP A 219 -18.43 -11.51 -1.24
N ASP A 220 -17.70 -11.12 -2.28
CA ASP A 220 -16.48 -11.78 -2.76
C ASP A 220 -15.20 -11.00 -2.42
N GLU A 221 -15.27 -10.06 -1.47
CA GLU A 221 -14.13 -9.23 -1.05
C GLU A 221 -13.32 -9.93 0.05
N TYR A 222 -12.12 -10.38 -0.30
CA TYR A 222 -11.22 -11.10 0.60
C TYR A 222 -9.82 -10.50 0.57
N MET A 223 -9.20 -10.40 1.75
CA MET A 223 -7.74 -10.40 1.81
C MET A 223 -7.25 -11.82 1.51
N ARG A 224 -6.23 -11.94 0.68
CA ARG A 224 -5.63 -13.19 0.19
C ARG A 224 -4.16 -13.28 0.57
N PRO A 225 -3.51 -14.46 0.47
CA PRO A 225 -2.11 -14.64 0.91
C PRO A 225 -1.14 -13.55 0.46
N LEU A 226 -1.19 -13.12 -0.80
CA LEU A 226 -0.32 -12.07 -1.34
C LEU A 226 -0.70 -10.65 -0.87
N ASP A 227 -1.88 -10.44 -0.28
CA ASP A 227 -2.22 -9.18 0.36
C ASP A 227 -1.64 -9.09 1.79
N PHE A 228 -1.36 -10.22 2.45
CA PHE A 228 -0.64 -10.25 3.74
C PHE A 228 0.88 -10.23 3.55
N ALA A 229 1.37 -11.02 2.60
CA ALA A 229 2.80 -11.20 2.31
C ALA A 229 3.06 -11.11 0.80
N PRO A 230 3.06 -9.91 0.20
CA PRO A 230 3.26 -9.74 -1.25
C PRO A 230 4.68 -10.11 -1.70
N LEU A 231 5.69 -9.74 -0.90
CA LEU A 231 7.10 -9.93 -1.23
C LEU A 231 7.64 -11.22 -0.56
N PRO A 232 8.58 -11.94 -1.20
CA PRO A 232 9.19 -13.11 -0.58
C PRO A 232 10.18 -12.74 0.53
N GLY A 233 10.49 -13.70 1.40
CA GLY A 233 11.60 -13.62 2.35
C GLY A 233 11.30 -12.98 3.71
N GLY A 234 10.14 -12.33 3.88
CA GLY A 234 9.71 -11.77 5.16
C GLY A 234 9.08 -12.81 6.12
N PRO A 235 9.09 -12.56 7.44
CA PRO A 235 8.48 -13.44 8.45
C PRO A 235 6.97 -13.72 8.23
N ALA A 236 6.20 -12.79 7.69
CA ALA A 236 4.78 -12.98 7.38
C ALA A 236 4.55 -14.03 6.27
N ARG A 237 5.56 -14.33 5.45
CA ARG A 237 5.49 -15.47 4.50
C ARG A 237 5.23 -16.79 5.23
N THR A 238 5.64 -16.92 6.50
CA THR A 238 5.40 -18.13 7.33
C THR A 238 3.93 -18.30 7.75
N LEU A 239 3.06 -17.32 7.50
CA LEU A 239 1.62 -17.46 7.74
C LEU A 239 0.99 -18.50 6.80
N PHE A 240 1.62 -18.79 5.67
CA PHE A 240 1.08 -19.64 4.61
C PHE A 240 2.06 -20.75 4.24
N SER A 241 1.54 -21.86 3.73
CA SER A 241 2.38 -22.87 3.07
C SER A 241 2.80 -22.41 1.68
N ASP A 242 3.91 -22.94 1.19
CA ASP A 242 4.41 -22.66 -0.18
C ASP A 242 3.35 -22.94 -1.25
N SER A 243 2.52 -23.97 -1.07
CA SER A 243 1.43 -24.31 -1.98
C SER A 243 0.31 -23.27 -2.01
N VAL A 244 -0.01 -22.64 -0.88
CA VAL A 244 -1.03 -21.59 -0.79
C VAL A 244 -0.52 -20.32 -1.48
N VAL A 245 0.76 -19.99 -1.28
CA VAL A 245 1.41 -18.86 -1.96
C VAL A 245 1.50 -19.09 -3.47
N ALA A 246 1.90 -20.30 -3.89
CA ALA A 246 1.97 -20.65 -5.31
C ALA A 246 0.58 -20.53 -5.97
N SER A 247 -0.46 -21.08 -5.36
CA SER A 247 -1.84 -20.97 -5.85
C SER A 247 -2.32 -19.51 -5.98
N ASP A 248 -1.99 -18.65 -5.01
CA ASP A 248 -2.37 -17.24 -5.08
C ASP A 248 -1.56 -16.45 -6.13
N LEU A 249 -0.30 -16.83 -6.38
CA LEU A 249 0.49 -16.31 -7.50
C LEU A 249 -0.09 -16.72 -8.85
N GLU A 250 -0.56 -17.97 -8.97
CA GLU A 250 -1.24 -18.45 -10.18
C GLU A 250 -2.52 -17.66 -10.43
N ARG A 251 -3.36 -17.50 -9.39
CA ARG A 251 -4.56 -16.65 -9.45
C ARG A 251 -4.23 -15.21 -9.85
N LEU A 252 -3.16 -14.63 -9.30
CA LEU A 252 -2.77 -13.27 -9.64
C LEU A 252 -2.31 -13.16 -11.10
N ALA A 253 -1.51 -14.12 -11.59
CA ALA A 253 -1.04 -14.15 -12.98
C ALA A 253 -2.21 -14.33 -13.96
N ASP A 254 -3.13 -15.26 -13.67
CA ASP A 254 -4.33 -15.53 -14.48
C ASP A 254 -5.39 -14.42 -14.36
N GLY A 255 -5.18 -13.46 -13.45
CA GLY A 255 -6.07 -12.31 -13.25
C GLY A 255 -5.97 -11.23 -14.33
N GLN A 256 -4.98 -11.30 -15.23
CA GLN A 256 -4.85 -10.36 -16.34
C GLN A 256 -6.06 -10.43 -17.26
N GLN A 257 -6.70 -9.29 -17.51
CA GLN A 257 -7.90 -9.21 -18.34
C GLN A 257 -7.54 -9.10 -19.84
N PRO A 258 -8.49 -9.35 -20.76
CA PRO A 258 -8.25 -9.24 -22.20
C PRO A 258 -7.78 -7.87 -22.68
N ASP A 259 -8.06 -6.80 -21.93
CA ASP A 259 -7.58 -5.45 -22.22
C ASP A 259 -6.17 -5.18 -21.68
N GLY A 260 -5.54 -6.16 -21.02
CA GLY A 260 -4.17 -6.13 -20.48
C GLY A 260 -4.06 -5.72 -19.01
N GLY A 261 -5.12 -5.14 -18.43
CA GLY A 261 -5.10 -4.67 -17.04
C GLY A 261 -5.62 -5.70 -16.04
N TRP A 262 -5.48 -5.41 -14.75
CA TRP A 262 -6.13 -6.17 -13.68
C TRP A 262 -7.42 -5.49 -13.24
N ALA A 263 -8.38 -6.29 -12.79
CA ALA A 263 -9.57 -5.80 -12.11
C ALA A 263 -9.26 -5.54 -10.62
N VAL A 264 -10.13 -4.75 -9.99
CA VAL A 264 -10.26 -4.70 -8.53
C VAL A 264 -11.52 -5.45 -8.12
N ASP A 265 -11.44 -6.14 -6.99
CA ASP A 265 -12.50 -7.00 -6.44
C ASP A 265 -13.21 -6.38 -5.23
N PHE A 266 -12.91 -5.11 -4.94
CA PHE A 266 -13.60 -4.28 -3.96
C PHE A 266 -14.44 -3.20 -4.65
N ALA A 267 -15.44 -2.69 -3.94
CA ALA A 267 -16.32 -1.63 -4.46
C ALA A 267 -15.60 -0.28 -4.50
N SER A 268 -15.27 0.22 -5.70
CA SER A 268 -14.79 1.60 -5.86
C SER A 268 -15.92 2.61 -5.71
N TYR A 269 -15.61 3.78 -5.16
CA TYR A 269 -16.63 4.79 -4.82
C TYR A 269 -17.08 5.66 -6.00
N SER A 270 -16.29 5.74 -7.07
CA SER A 270 -16.65 6.47 -8.28
C SER A 270 -16.15 5.79 -9.55
N PRO A 271 -16.77 6.06 -10.73
CA PRO A 271 -16.28 5.51 -12.00
C PRO A 271 -14.83 5.90 -12.31
N ALA A 272 -14.41 7.09 -11.90
CA ALA A 272 -13.03 7.54 -12.02
C ALA A 272 -12.11 6.69 -11.12
N ALA A 273 -12.50 6.48 -9.86
CA ALA A 273 -11.74 5.66 -8.93
C ALA A 273 -11.55 4.22 -9.44
N THR A 274 -12.58 3.62 -10.05
CA THR A 274 -12.45 2.27 -10.63
C THR A 274 -11.32 2.19 -11.66
N LEU A 275 -11.25 3.11 -12.62
CA LEU A 275 -10.20 3.06 -13.65
C LEU A 275 -8.82 3.37 -13.09
N GLU A 276 -8.73 4.33 -12.16
CA GLU A 276 -7.47 4.68 -11.51
C GLU A 276 -6.93 3.52 -10.64
N TRP A 277 -7.82 2.84 -9.92
CA TRP A 277 -7.50 1.62 -9.18
C TRP A 277 -7.02 0.49 -10.09
N ARG A 278 -7.62 0.29 -11.26
CA ARG A 278 -7.12 -0.71 -12.23
C ARG A 278 -5.71 -0.39 -12.71
N GLY A 279 -5.39 0.88 -12.90
CA GLY A 279 -4.03 1.35 -13.20
C GLY A 279 -3.04 0.95 -12.11
N ALA A 280 -3.29 1.38 -10.87
CA ALA A 280 -2.45 1.06 -9.72
C ALA A 280 -2.33 -0.46 -9.48
N ARG A 281 -3.45 -1.19 -9.58
CA ARG A 281 -3.49 -2.65 -9.39
C ARG A 281 -2.69 -3.40 -10.45
N THR A 282 -2.68 -2.91 -11.69
CA THR A 282 -1.89 -3.51 -12.79
C THR A 282 -0.40 -3.41 -12.47
N VAL A 283 0.10 -2.23 -12.07
CA VAL A 283 1.50 -2.05 -11.67
C VAL A 283 1.83 -2.92 -10.45
N GLY A 284 0.96 -2.90 -9.42
CA GLY A 284 1.15 -3.68 -8.20
C GLY A 284 1.20 -5.19 -8.45
N ALA A 285 0.31 -5.72 -9.30
CA ALA A 285 0.30 -7.13 -9.68
C ALA A 285 1.62 -7.54 -10.32
N LEU A 286 2.09 -6.75 -11.29
CA LEU A 286 3.36 -7.01 -11.97
C LEU A 286 4.57 -6.94 -11.02
N VAL A 287 4.59 -5.99 -10.08
CA VAL A 287 5.64 -5.89 -9.05
C VAL A 287 5.69 -7.15 -8.19
N VAL A 288 4.53 -7.61 -7.71
CA VAL A 288 4.43 -8.84 -6.90
C VAL A 288 4.87 -10.06 -7.69
N LEU A 289 4.39 -10.20 -8.93
CA LEU A 289 4.74 -11.32 -9.80
C LEU A 289 6.24 -11.34 -10.12
N ARG A 290 6.86 -10.18 -10.41
CA ARG A 290 8.32 -10.09 -10.60
C ARG A 290 9.07 -10.51 -9.34
N ALA A 291 8.68 -9.96 -8.19
CA ALA A 291 9.37 -10.18 -6.93
C ALA A 291 9.38 -11.67 -6.54
N ASN A 292 8.34 -12.41 -6.91
CA ASN A 292 8.23 -13.85 -6.67
C ASN A 292 8.74 -14.72 -7.84
N GLY A 293 9.37 -14.12 -8.87
CA GLY A 293 10.01 -14.84 -9.97
C GLY A 293 9.05 -15.52 -10.94
N VAL A 294 7.84 -14.98 -11.10
CA VAL A 294 6.78 -15.54 -11.97
C VAL A 294 6.45 -14.66 -13.19
N LEU A 295 7.27 -13.62 -13.44
CA LEU A 295 7.26 -12.84 -14.70
C LEU A 295 8.42 -13.23 -15.61
#